data_AF-K1SNZ2-F1
#
_entry.id   AF-K1SNZ2-F1
#
_cell.length_a   1.000
_cell.length_b   1.000
_cell.length_c   1.000
_cell.angle_alpha   90.00
_cell.angle_beta   90.00
_cell.angle_gamma   90.00
#
_symmetry.space_group_name_H-M   'P 1'
#
loop_
_entity.id
_entity.type
_entity.pdbx_description
1 polymer ?
#
loop_
_entity_poly.entity_id
_entity_poly.type
_entity_poly.pdbx_seq_one_letter_code
_entity_poly.pdbx_strand_id
1 'polypeptide(L)'
;MVLNTADNHRQLGNNIFQAGSIAQKYNCQLTRLDFQQEEGLMSCLPLGLNQIEIQRGLTTSSTAIFVPFTTQELFQNGKEALYYGINALSNNLIMVDRKLLKNPNGLILGTPGSGKSFSAKREIANCFLLTSDDVIICDPEAEYAPLVERLHGQVIKISPTSTNYINP
;
A
#
# COMPACT_ATOMS: atom_id res chain seq x y z
N MET A 1 29.75 0.37 9.22
CA MET A 1 31.07 0.50 9.89
C MET A 1 32.16 0.45 8.83
N VAL A 2 33.22 1.26 8.95
CA VAL A 2 34.30 1.32 7.96
C VAL A 2 35.63 1.07 8.69
N LEU A 3 36.36 0.02 8.29
CA LEU A 3 37.67 -0.32 8.83
C LEU A 3 38.75 0.10 7.82
N ASN A 4 39.64 0.99 8.25
CA ASN A 4 40.78 1.42 7.44
C ASN A 4 42.08 0.80 7.98
N THR A 5 42.82 0.14 7.12
CA THR A 5 44.14 -0.46 7.42
C THR A 5 45.21 0.11 6.48
N ALA A 6 46.46 0.15 6.93
CA ALA A 6 47.63 0.49 6.10
C ALA A 6 48.93 0.06 6.81
N ASP A 7 50.00 -0.12 6.04
CA ASP A 7 51.31 -0.58 6.56
C ASP A 7 52.12 0.53 7.25
N ASN A 8 51.78 1.80 7.00
CA ASN A 8 52.45 2.95 7.61
C ASN A 8 51.47 4.07 7.97
N HIS A 9 51.82 4.87 8.98
CA HIS A 9 50.96 5.93 9.53
C HIS A 9 50.56 6.97 8.49
N ARG A 10 51.45 7.31 7.55
CA ARG A 10 51.18 8.28 6.49
C ARG A 10 50.09 7.78 5.54
N GLN A 11 50.19 6.52 5.12
CA GLN A 11 49.22 5.87 4.24
C GLN A 11 47.88 5.66 4.95
N LEU A 12 47.89 5.33 6.24
CA LEU A 12 46.66 5.26 7.04
C LEU A 12 45.92 6.61 7.06
N GLY A 13 46.65 7.70 7.28
CA GLY A 13 46.11 9.06 7.23
C GLY A 13 45.45 9.38 5.89
N ASN A 14 46.10 9.02 4.78
CA ASN A 14 45.55 9.19 3.43
C ASN A 14 44.26 8.37 3.23
N ASN A 15 44.24 7.11 3.66
CA ASN A 15 43.08 6.23 3.54
C ASN A 15 41.88 6.77 4.33
N ILE A 16 42.11 7.27 5.55
CA ILE A 16 41.06 7.91 6.37
C ILE A 16 40.49 9.15 5.69
N PHE A 17 41.36 10.00 5.13
CA PHE A 17 40.91 11.20 4.41
C PHE A 17 40.07 10.87 3.18
N GLN A 18 40.48 9.88 2.39
CA GLN A 18 39.73 9.43 1.20
C GLN A 18 38.37 8.86 1.57
N ALA A 19 38.32 7.97 2.58
CA ALA A 19 37.07 7.38 3.06
C ALA A 19 36.09 8.47 3.56
N GLY A 20 36.59 9.45 4.32
CA GLY A 20 35.80 10.58 4.78
C GLY A 20 35.26 11.43 3.63
N SER A 21 36.07 11.69 2.61
CA SER A 21 35.66 12.46 1.42
C SER A 21 34.54 11.78 0.63
N ILE A 22 34.60 10.44 0.49
CA ILE A 22 33.55 9.66 -0.17
C ILE A 22 32.25 9.72 0.64
N ALA A 23 32.34 9.54 1.96
CA ALA A 23 31.16 9.60 2.83
C ALA A 23 30.49 10.98 2.81
N GLN A 24 31.28 12.06 2.81
CA GLN A 24 30.77 13.44 2.76
C GLN A 24 29.98 13.73 1.48
N LYS A 25 30.34 13.11 0.34
CA LYS A 25 29.58 13.21 -0.91
C LYS A 25 28.12 12.78 -0.74
N TYR A 26 27.84 11.88 0.20
CA TYR A 26 26.50 11.39 0.53
C TYR A 26 25.92 12.02 1.80
N ASN A 27 26.45 13.16 2.25
CA ASN A 27 26.08 13.82 3.50
C ASN A 27 26.27 12.93 4.75
N CYS A 28 27.17 11.96 4.69
CA CYS A 28 27.53 11.11 5.81
C CYS A 28 28.86 11.59 6.41
N GLN A 29 28.88 11.77 7.73
CA GLN A 29 30.11 12.09 8.46
C GLN A 29 30.66 10.83 9.12
N LEU A 30 31.90 10.46 8.79
CA LEU A 30 32.60 9.40 9.51
C LEU A 30 33.17 9.97 10.81
N THR A 31 32.87 9.30 11.91
CA THR A 31 33.39 9.64 13.25
C THR A 31 34.35 8.53 13.69
N ARG A 32 35.46 8.92 14.32
CA ARG A 32 36.40 7.96 14.90
C ARG A 32 35.84 7.42 16.21
N LEU A 33 36.00 6.11 16.43
CA LEU A 33 35.62 5.44 17.66
C LEU A 33 36.80 5.49 18.64
N ASP A 34 37.05 6.68 19.19
CA ASP A 34 38.10 6.87 20.18
C ASP A 34 37.76 6.07 21.45
N PHE A 35 38.74 5.31 21.95
CA PHE A 35 38.61 4.40 23.11
C PHE A 35 37.65 3.21 22.93
N GLN A 36 37.11 3.01 21.73
CA GLN A 36 36.25 1.87 21.39
C GLN A 36 36.76 1.14 20.14
N GLN A 37 38.09 1.10 19.96
CA GLN A 37 38.71 0.55 18.75
C GLN A 37 38.53 -0.97 18.67
N GLU A 38 38.54 -1.67 19.81
CA GLU A 38 38.35 -3.12 19.87
C GLU A 38 36.91 -3.50 19.51
N GLU A 39 35.92 -2.86 20.13
CA GLU A 39 34.50 -3.06 19.86
C GLU A 39 34.16 -2.65 18.42
N GLY A 40 34.78 -1.57 17.93
CA GLY A 40 34.66 -1.12 16.55
C GLY A 40 35.20 -2.16 15.55
N LEU A 41 36.35 -2.78 15.85
CA LEU A 41 36.92 -3.84 15.03
C LEU A 41 36.04 -5.09 15.03
N MET A 42 35.60 -5.55 16.22
CA MET A 42 34.72 -6.70 16.36
C MET A 42 33.41 -6.53 15.58
N SER A 43 32.88 -5.30 15.56
CA SER A 43 31.67 -4.93 14.81
C SER A 43 31.86 -4.83 13.29
N CYS A 44 33.10 -4.71 12.82
CA CYS A 44 33.43 -4.73 11.39
C CYS A 44 33.62 -6.15 10.84
N LEU A 45 33.82 -7.15 11.71
CA LEU A 45 34.00 -8.53 11.28
C LEU A 45 32.67 -9.12 10.78
N PRO A 46 32.70 -10.04 9.81
CA PRO A 46 31.49 -10.70 9.28
C PRO A 46 30.94 -11.77 10.24
N LEU A 47 30.96 -11.49 11.55
CA LEU A 47 30.48 -12.38 12.60
C LEU A 47 29.02 -12.13 12.97
N GLY A 48 28.37 -11.13 12.36
CA GLY A 48 26.99 -10.75 12.66
C GLY A 48 26.79 -10.13 14.04
N LEU A 49 27.89 -9.78 14.73
CA LEU A 49 27.88 -9.19 16.05
C LEU A 49 28.23 -7.70 15.94
N ASN A 50 27.29 -6.81 16.25
CA ASN A 50 27.56 -5.38 16.39
C ASN A 50 27.65 -5.01 17.87
N GLN A 51 28.86 -4.68 18.33
CA GLN A 51 29.14 -4.25 19.71
C GLN A 51 29.05 -2.72 19.86
N ILE A 52 29.01 -1.97 18.76
CA ILE A 52 28.84 -0.52 18.77
C ILE A 52 27.36 -0.18 18.65
N GLU A 53 26.78 0.30 19.74
CA GLU A 53 25.39 0.75 19.77
C GLU A 53 25.28 2.18 19.21
N ILE A 54 25.14 2.30 17.88
CA ILE A 54 24.88 3.60 17.24
C ILE A 54 23.39 3.93 17.37
N GLN A 55 23.00 4.51 18.49
CA GLN A 55 21.64 5.03 18.66
C GLN A 55 21.54 6.42 18.04
N ARG A 56 20.86 6.52 16.89
CA ARG A 56 20.44 7.82 16.36
C ARG A 56 19.08 8.17 16.94
N GLY A 57 19.08 9.07 17.93
CA GLY A 57 17.84 9.71 18.37
C GLY A 57 17.21 10.46 17.20
N LEU A 58 16.01 10.07 16.80
CA LEU A 58 15.19 10.84 15.88
C LEU A 58 14.16 11.62 16.70
N THR A 59 13.99 12.90 16.37
CA THR A 59 12.84 13.63 16.90
C THR A 59 11.56 13.04 16.33
N THR A 60 10.46 13.10 17.08
CA THR A 60 9.14 12.64 16.61
C THR A 60 8.80 13.25 15.24
N SER A 61 9.17 14.50 14.98
CA SER A 61 8.98 15.18 13.70
C SER A 61 9.78 14.55 12.55
N SER A 62 11.05 14.19 12.78
CA SER A 62 11.88 13.51 11.78
C SER A 62 11.36 12.11 11.46
N THR A 63 10.89 11.38 12.48
CA THR A 63 10.22 10.09 12.29
C THR A 63 8.89 10.26 11.54
N ALA A 64 8.17 11.35 11.81
CA ALA A 64 6.90 11.64 11.18
C ALA A 64 7.00 11.88 9.67
N ILE A 65 8.13 12.40 9.16
CA ILE A 65 8.33 12.60 7.71
C ILE A 65 8.34 11.26 6.94
N PHE A 66 8.72 10.16 7.59
CA PHE A 66 8.69 8.83 6.98
C PHE A 66 7.29 8.21 6.91
N VAL A 67 6.34 8.75 7.66
CA VAL A 67 4.93 8.36 7.61
C VAL A 67 4.23 9.44 6.79
N PRO A 68 3.71 9.17 5.58
CA PRO A 68 3.07 10.19 4.78
C PRO A 68 1.73 10.58 5.42
N PHE A 69 1.76 11.50 6.40
CA PHE A 69 0.56 12.04 7.06
C PHE A 69 -0.29 12.91 6.13
N THR A 70 0.15 13.14 4.89
CA THR A 70 -0.56 13.93 3.89
C THR A 70 -1.62 13.14 3.14
N THR A 71 -1.60 11.80 3.17
CA THR A 71 -2.61 10.97 2.50
C THR A 71 -3.56 10.35 3.51
N GLN A 72 -4.83 10.75 3.46
CA GLN A 72 -5.89 10.00 4.14
C GLN A 72 -6.07 8.68 3.42
N GLU A 73 -5.73 7.58 4.09
CA GLU A 73 -5.99 6.23 3.59
C GLU A 73 -7.37 5.75 4.02
N LEU A 74 -8.12 5.24 3.05
CA LEU A 74 -9.37 4.53 3.28
C LEU A 74 -9.09 3.03 3.24
N PHE A 75 -8.60 2.52 4.37
CA PHE A 75 -8.27 1.12 4.55
C PHE A 75 -8.96 0.58 5.79
N GLN A 76 -9.95 -0.29 5.58
CA GLN A 76 -10.67 -1.00 6.63
C GLN A 76 -10.26 -2.48 6.63
N ASN A 77 -9.87 -2.99 7.81
CA ASN A 77 -9.42 -4.37 7.99
C ASN A 77 -10.60 -5.36 8.21
N GLY A 78 -11.82 -4.94 7.90
CA GLY A 78 -13.02 -5.76 8.09
C GLY A 78 -13.05 -6.94 7.12
N LYS A 79 -13.67 -8.06 7.54
CA LYS A 79 -13.85 -9.24 6.68
C LYS A 79 -14.73 -8.95 5.46
N GLU A 80 -15.64 -7.98 5.58
CA GLU A 80 -16.56 -7.54 4.52
C GLU A 80 -16.03 -6.29 3.77
N ALA A 81 -14.77 -5.90 3.99
CA ALA A 81 -14.19 -4.76 3.27
C ALA A 81 -13.97 -5.11 1.79
N LEU A 82 -14.58 -4.31 0.90
CA LEU A 82 -14.49 -4.50 -0.54
C LEU A 82 -13.33 -3.68 -1.13
N TYR A 83 -12.71 -4.23 -2.16
CA TYR A 83 -11.65 -3.55 -2.92
C TYR A 83 -12.24 -2.54 -3.91
N TYR A 84 -11.91 -1.27 -3.72
CA TYR A 84 -12.35 -0.17 -4.59
C TYR A 84 -11.28 0.31 -5.57
N GLY A 85 -10.00 0.10 -5.27
CA GLY A 85 -8.92 0.52 -6.16
C GLY A 85 -7.65 0.87 -5.41
N ILE A 86 -6.84 1.72 -6.04
CA ILE A 86 -5.59 2.21 -5.50
C ILE A 86 -5.71 3.73 -5.34
N ASN A 87 -5.21 4.24 -4.22
CA ASN A 87 -5.08 5.66 -3.99
C ASN A 87 -4.01 6.24 -4.92
N ALA A 88 -4.39 7.21 -5.76
CA ALA A 88 -3.50 7.76 -6.77
C ALA A 88 -2.29 8.54 -6.21
N LEU A 89 -2.35 8.99 -4.95
CA LEU A 89 -1.27 9.75 -4.31
C LEU A 89 -0.28 8.84 -3.59
N SER A 90 -0.79 7.86 -2.84
CA SER A 90 0.05 6.98 -2.01
C SER A 90 0.35 5.62 -2.65
N ASN A 91 -0.36 5.25 -3.72
CA ASN A 91 -0.38 3.91 -4.29
C ASN A 91 -0.81 2.80 -3.32
N ASN A 92 -1.46 3.15 -2.21
CA ASN A 92 -2.01 2.19 -1.26
C ASN A 92 -3.38 1.67 -1.71
N LEU A 93 -3.76 0.50 -1.20
CA LEU A 93 -5.06 -0.12 -1.48
C LEU A 93 -6.19 0.67 -0.81
N ILE A 94 -7.30 0.81 -1.52
CA ILE A 94 -8.57 1.33 -0.99
C ILE A 94 -9.46 0.13 -0.70
N MET A 95 -9.64 -0.16 0.59
CA MET A 95 -10.47 -1.26 1.11
C MET A 95 -11.53 -0.69 2.05
N VAL A 96 -12.80 -0.88 1.72
CA VAL A 96 -13.90 -0.22 2.44
C VAL A 96 -15.10 -1.15 2.59
N ASP A 97 -15.61 -1.27 3.80
CA ASP A 97 -16.95 -1.76 4.09
C ASP A 97 -17.89 -0.55 4.23
N ARG A 98 -18.81 -0.41 3.28
CA ARG A 98 -19.76 0.71 3.26
C ARG A 98 -20.80 0.62 4.37
N LYS A 99 -21.07 -0.57 4.92
CA LYS A 99 -22.07 -0.76 5.99
C LYS A 99 -21.65 -0.06 7.28
N LEU A 100 -20.34 0.13 7.48
CA LEU A 100 -19.77 0.81 8.64
C LEU A 100 -19.72 2.35 8.48
N LEU A 101 -20.02 2.86 7.29
CA LEU A 101 -20.03 4.30 7.04
C LEU A 101 -21.36 4.91 7.47
N LYS A 102 -21.35 6.22 7.77
CA LYS A 102 -22.58 6.97 8.07
C LYS A 102 -23.63 6.89 6.96
N ASN A 103 -23.18 6.73 5.72
CA ASN A 103 -24.03 6.52 4.56
C ASN A 103 -23.44 5.38 3.73
N PRO A 104 -24.17 4.25 3.55
CA PRO A 104 -23.68 3.09 2.83
C PRO A 104 -23.84 3.19 1.30
N ASN A 105 -24.43 4.27 0.79
CA ASN A 105 -24.71 4.41 -0.64
C ASN A 105 -23.44 4.68 -1.45
N GLY A 106 -23.36 4.10 -2.65
CA GLY A 106 -22.29 4.36 -3.62
C GLY A 106 -22.83 4.99 -4.90
N LEU A 107 -21.98 5.76 -5.58
CA LEU A 107 -22.28 6.38 -6.87
C LEU A 107 -21.10 6.18 -7.82
N ILE A 108 -21.38 5.62 -9.01
CA ILE A 108 -20.37 5.42 -10.05
C ILE A 108 -20.73 6.33 -11.24
N LEU A 109 -19.88 7.33 -11.51
CA LEU A 109 -20.05 8.28 -12.60
C LEU A 109 -18.93 8.13 -13.65
N GLY A 110 -19.19 8.59 -14.86
CA GLY A 110 -18.21 8.65 -15.94
C GLY A 110 -18.87 8.79 -17.31
N THR A 111 -18.08 8.94 -18.37
CA THR A 111 -18.53 9.02 -19.77
C THR A 111 -18.61 7.64 -20.45
N PRO A 112 -19.38 7.46 -21.54
CA PRO A 112 -19.36 6.20 -22.30
C PRO A 112 -17.92 5.78 -22.64
N GLY A 113 -17.58 4.51 -22.39
CA GLY A 113 -16.21 3.99 -22.56
C GLY A 113 -15.27 4.19 -21.36
N SER A 114 -15.66 4.91 -20.30
CA SER A 114 -14.82 5.17 -19.13
C SER A 114 -14.65 3.98 -18.16
N GLY A 115 -15.23 2.82 -18.45
CA GLY A 115 -15.19 1.65 -17.57
C GLY A 115 -16.22 1.63 -16.43
N LYS A 116 -17.29 2.45 -16.47
CA LYS A 116 -18.38 2.42 -15.46
C LYS A 116 -18.96 1.02 -15.24
N SER A 117 -19.46 0.39 -16.31
CA SER A 117 -20.09 -0.93 -16.22
C SER A 117 -19.09 -2.00 -15.78
N PHE A 118 -17.81 -1.86 -16.14
CA PHE A 118 -16.76 -2.75 -15.66
C PHE A 118 -16.53 -2.64 -14.15
N SER A 119 -16.41 -1.41 -13.64
CA SER A 119 -16.28 -1.16 -12.20
C SER A 119 -17.49 -1.66 -11.41
N ALA A 120 -18.71 -1.43 -11.93
CA ALA A 120 -19.94 -1.93 -11.31
C ALA A 120 -20.00 -3.47 -11.28
N LYS A 121 -19.66 -4.15 -12.39
CA LYS A 121 -19.59 -5.63 -12.45
C LYS A 121 -18.58 -6.18 -11.45
N ARG A 122 -17.41 -5.54 -11.32
CA ARG A 122 -16.39 -5.93 -10.36
C ARG A 122 -16.88 -5.78 -8.92
N GLU A 123 -17.57 -4.68 -8.61
CA GLU A 123 -18.14 -4.45 -7.28
C GLU A 123 -19.21 -5.48 -6.93
N ILE A 124 -20.13 -5.78 -7.85
CA ILE A 124 -21.16 -6.82 -7.69
C ILE A 124 -20.52 -8.19 -7.43
N ALA A 125 -19.51 -8.57 -8.23
CA ALA A 125 -18.83 -9.85 -8.06
C ALA A 125 -18.10 -9.92 -6.72
N ASN A 126 -17.42 -8.85 -6.30
CA ASN A 126 -16.75 -8.79 -5.00
C ASN A 126 -17.75 -8.89 -3.84
N CYS A 127 -18.87 -8.18 -3.92
CA CYS A 127 -19.95 -8.26 -2.94
C CYS A 127 -20.45 -9.70 -2.80
N PHE A 128 -20.83 -10.34 -3.91
CA PHE A 128 -21.30 -11.73 -3.92
C PHE A 128 -20.29 -12.75 -3.37
N LEU A 129 -18.98 -12.53 -3.58
CA LEU A 129 -17.94 -13.46 -3.13
C LEU A 129 -17.51 -13.26 -1.67
N LEU A 130 -17.57 -12.02 -1.17
CA LEU A 130 -17.03 -11.65 0.15
C LEU A 130 -18.10 -11.53 1.22
N THR A 131 -19.34 -11.24 0.83
CA THR A 131 -20.46 -11.06 1.75
C THR A 131 -21.55 -12.08 1.50
N SER A 132 -22.42 -12.28 2.49
CA SER A 132 -23.64 -13.08 2.36
C SER A 132 -24.84 -12.22 1.97
N ASP A 133 -24.62 -11.11 1.26
CA ASP A 133 -25.68 -10.15 0.91
C ASP A 133 -26.40 -10.55 -0.37
N ASP A 134 -27.69 -10.22 -0.43
CA ASP A 134 -28.48 -10.34 -1.65
C ASP A 134 -28.18 -9.18 -2.61
N VAL A 135 -27.93 -9.50 -3.89
CA VAL A 135 -27.67 -8.50 -4.94
C VAL A 135 -28.86 -8.42 -5.89
N ILE A 136 -29.45 -7.23 -5.98
CA ILE A 136 -30.56 -6.93 -6.90
C ILE A 136 -30.07 -5.90 -7.92
N ILE A 137 -30.27 -6.18 -9.21
CA ILE A 137 -29.81 -5.33 -10.31
C ILE A 137 -31.02 -4.92 -11.17
N CYS A 138 -31.25 -3.61 -11.28
CA CYS A 138 -32.20 -3.03 -12.21
C CYS A 138 -31.45 -2.53 -13.44
N ASP A 139 -31.50 -3.29 -14.52
CA ASP A 139 -30.69 -3.06 -15.72
C ASP A 139 -31.56 -2.90 -16.97
N PRO A 140 -31.84 -1.65 -17.40
CA PRO A 140 -32.62 -1.40 -18.60
C PRO A 140 -31.87 -1.73 -19.89
N GLU A 141 -30.53 -1.79 -19.86
CA GLU A 141 -29.67 -2.02 -21.03
C GLU A 141 -29.28 -3.49 -21.22
N ALA A 142 -29.66 -4.36 -20.26
CA ALA A 142 -29.34 -5.78 -20.22
C ALA A 142 -27.82 -6.09 -20.29
N GLU A 143 -26.97 -5.17 -19.83
CA GLU A 143 -25.51 -5.34 -19.77
C GLU A 143 -25.04 -6.34 -18.70
N TYR A 144 -25.81 -6.55 -17.62
CA TYR A 144 -25.42 -7.34 -16.45
C TYR A 144 -25.99 -8.78 -16.48
N ALA A 145 -26.95 -9.08 -17.36
CA ALA A 145 -27.56 -10.42 -17.45
C ALA A 145 -26.53 -11.56 -17.60
N PRO A 146 -25.47 -11.46 -18.44
CA PRO A 146 -24.46 -12.51 -18.54
C PRO A 146 -23.63 -12.72 -17.26
N LEU A 147 -23.50 -11.70 -16.41
CA LEU A 147 -22.84 -11.82 -15.11
C LEU A 147 -23.73 -12.60 -14.14
N VAL A 148 -25.03 -12.26 -14.08
CA VAL A 148 -26.01 -12.91 -13.21
C VAL A 148 -26.14 -14.40 -13.55
N GLU A 149 -26.23 -14.75 -14.84
CA GLU A 149 -26.31 -16.14 -15.29
C GLU A 149 -25.07 -16.95 -14.88
N ARG A 150 -23.87 -16.35 -14.95
CA ARG A 150 -22.62 -17.00 -14.53
C ARG A 150 -22.51 -17.19 -13.02
N LEU A 151 -23.14 -16.31 -12.24
CA LEU A 151 -23.22 -16.44 -10.78
C LEU A 151 -24.41 -17.32 -10.34
N HIS A 152 -25.06 -18.01 -11.28
CA HIS A 152 -26.24 -18.84 -11.04
C HIS A 152 -27.42 -18.06 -10.43
N GLY A 153 -27.50 -16.76 -10.70
CA GLY A 153 -28.62 -15.91 -10.30
C GLY A 153 -29.81 -15.98 -11.25
N GLN A 154 -30.89 -15.30 -10.89
CA GLN A 154 -32.12 -15.24 -11.68
C GLN A 154 -32.17 -13.95 -12.50
N VAL A 155 -32.41 -14.08 -13.81
CA VAL A 155 -32.69 -12.93 -14.69
C VAL A 155 -34.19 -12.87 -14.98
N ILE A 156 -34.86 -11.83 -14.49
CA ILE A 156 -36.28 -11.59 -14.74
C ILE A 156 -36.40 -10.53 -15.83
N LYS A 157 -36.73 -10.95 -17.05
CA LYS A 157 -37.00 -10.02 -18.15
C LYS A 157 -38.43 -9.51 -18.06
N ILE A 158 -38.59 -8.19 -17.99
CA ILE A 158 -39.87 -7.51 -18.00
C ILE A 158 -40.01 -6.78 -19.34
N SER A 159 -40.93 -7.23 -20.17
CA SER A 159 -41.31 -6.57 -21.42
C SER A 159 -42.80 -6.82 -21.72
N PRO A 160 -43.44 -6.01 -22.56
CA PRO A 160 -44.84 -6.24 -22.96
C PRO A 160 -45.09 -7.63 -23.56
N THR A 161 -44.04 -8.23 -24.12
CA THR A 161 -44.03 -9.58 -24.73
C THR A 161 -43.49 -10.68 -23.81
N SER A 162 -43.03 -10.35 -22.60
CA SER A 162 -42.47 -11.34 -21.67
C SER A 162 -43.58 -12.04 -20.89
N THR A 163 -43.31 -13.28 -20.48
CA THR A 163 -44.19 -14.05 -19.59
C THR A 163 -44.17 -13.58 -18.14
N ASN A 164 -43.28 -12.63 -17.79
CA ASN A 164 -43.15 -12.11 -16.44
C ASN A 164 -43.91 -10.79 -16.31
N TYR A 165 -44.70 -10.66 -15.25
CA TYR A 165 -45.51 -9.48 -14.96
C TYR A 165 -45.28 -9.04 -13.51
N ILE A 166 -45.14 -7.73 -13.28
CA ILE A 166 -45.23 -7.15 -11.93
C ILE A 166 -46.66 -6.66 -11.77
N ASN A 167 -47.38 -7.17 -10.77
CA ASN A 167 -48.69 -6.66 -10.42
C ASN A 167 -48.52 -5.45 -9.46
N PRO A 168 -48.94 -4.24 -9.84
CA PRO A 168 -48.89 -3.07 -8.97
C PRO A 168 -49.90 -3.13 -7.80
#